data_AF-A0A2D4NJ68-F1
#
_entry.id   AF-A0A2D4NJ68-F1
#
_cell.length_a   1.000
_cell.length_b   1.000
_cell.length_c   1.000
_cell.angle_alpha   90.00
_cell.angle_beta   90.00
_cell.angle_gamma   90.00
#
_symmetry.space_group_name_H-M   'P 1'
#
loop_
_entity.id
_entity.type
_entity.pdbx_description
1 polymer ?
#
loop_
_entity_poly.entity_id
_entity_poly.type
_entity_poly.pdbx_seq_one_letter_code
_entity_poly.pdbx_strand_id
1 'polypeptide(L)'
;LNPHAEEERETPKVDCAMEVQSIAVELTKPQYLSMIDLLESIDYMVRNAPYRKYRPEVSLHGNAQQWWKYAGNCILDLHIKRHTQMWSWNHIKSHRQLLKSYKNIYKLKLTQTKLSEANQKQIQDLEKALDVFSIVLARQQAQTEVVRSGQKLSKKSADGEKKSGWFSGFWGRKEPKKKDGEEEKSVPETIDDLMTPEEKAKLFTAIGYSDSSHNLALPKNYVAHVVSLKLLSTSITIKEDRNVPETLKIQIIDLSTKISQRPGAQALKIEAKLEHWYMTGLRQQDVVPSLVASIGGAESSLLEIKFETNPEGSVADQRLFVQSQPVEIIYDARTINALVEFFQTNRGMDLERLTTATLSKLEEIKERTATGLMHIIETRKVLDLRVNLKPSYLLIPQTGFHREQSNLLILDLGTFQLKSISQGHQQNSSSSLEEIMDKAYDKFDVEIKNVQLLFGRSGED
;
A
#
# COMPACT_ATOMS: atom_id res chain seq x y z
N LEU A 1 8.78 -22.80 12.67
CA LEU A 1 7.74 -23.24 11.70
C LEU A 1 7.10 -24.51 12.24
N ASN A 2 5.78 -24.53 12.38
CA ASN A 2 5.06 -25.74 12.78
C ASN A 2 4.48 -26.46 11.54
N PRO A 3 4.94 -27.69 11.24
CA PRO A 3 4.39 -28.48 10.12
C PRO A 3 2.98 -29.03 10.39
N HIS A 4 2.54 -29.15 11.64
CA HIS A 4 1.23 -29.70 12.06
C HIS A 4 0.17 -28.63 12.31
N ALA A 5 0.46 -27.36 12.03
CA ALA A 5 -0.40 -26.23 12.37
C ALA A 5 -1.78 -26.25 11.67
N GLU A 6 -1.91 -26.97 10.55
CA GLU A 6 -3.18 -27.12 9.84
C GLU A 6 -4.12 -28.16 10.49
N GLU A 7 -3.56 -29.09 11.26
CA GLU A 7 -4.25 -30.18 11.96
C GLU A 7 -4.63 -29.78 13.40
N GLU A 8 -3.67 -29.25 14.16
CA GLU A 8 -3.85 -28.91 15.58
C GLU A 8 -4.52 -27.55 15.79
N ARG A 9 -4.29 -26.59 14.88
CA ARG A 9 -4.94 -25.26 14.81
C ARG A 9 -4.88 -24.40 16.09
N GLU A 10 -4.13 -24.82 17.11
CA GLU A 10 -3.89 -24.03 18.33
C GLU A 10 -2.59 -23.23 18.28
N THR A 11 -1.60 -23.72 17.52
CA THR A 11 -0.29 -23.08 17.40
C THR A 11 -0.10 -22.45 16.02
N PRO A 12 0.59 -21.30 15.94
CA PRO A 12 0.81 -20.63 14.66
C PRO A 12 1.70 -21.47 13.74
N LYS A 13 1.37 -21.46 12.44
CA LYS A 13 2.18 -22.10 11.38
C LYS A 13 3.58 -21.49 11.30
N VAL A 14 3.66 -20.17 11.40
CA VAL A 14 4.92 -19.44 11.47
C VAL A 14 4.88 -18.54 12.69
N ASP A 15 5.79 -18.80 13.61
CA ASP A 15 6.16 -17.87 14.67
C ASP A 15 7.62 -17.50 14.46
N CYS A 16 7.88 -16.21 14.25
CA CYS A 16 9.20 -15.65 14.07
C CYS A 16 9.37 -14.51 15.07
N ALA A 17 10.30 -14.67 16.00
CA ALA A 17 10.71 -13.62 16.92
C ALA A 17 12.14 -13.19 16.58
N MET A 18 12.33 -11.91 16.30
CA MET A 18 13.63 -11.30 16.09
C MET A 18 13.86 -10.24 17.16
N GLU A 19 14.98 -10.37 17.86
CA GLU A 19 15.43 -9.39 18.83
C GLU A 19 16.76 -8.81 18.34
N VAL A 20 16.80 -7.48 18.22
CA VAL A 20 18.01 -6.76 17.83
C VAL A 20 18.42 -5.87 19.00
N GLN A 21 19.63 -6.13 19.51
CA GLN A 21 20.15 -5.43 20.69
C GLN A 21 20.43 -3.95 20.40
N SER A 22 21.20 -3.67 19.34
CA SER A 22 21.59 -2.31 19.00
C SER A 22 21.62 -2.07 17.51
N ILE A 23 20.92 -1.04 17.05
CA ILE A 23 21.04 -0.50 15.70
C ILE A 23 21.56 0.93 15.82
N ALA A 24 22.70 1.22 15.21
CA ALA A 24 23.24 2.57 15.13
C ALA A 24 23.32 2.99 13.67
N VAL A 25 22.51 3.98 13.29
CA VAL A 25 22.54 4.60 11.97
C VAL A 25 23.13 5.99 12.12
N GLU A 26 24.15 6.26 11.33
CA GLU A 26 24.79 7.57 11.28
C GLU A 26 24.70 8.09 9.84
N LEU A 27 24.24 9.34 9.70
CA LEU A 27 24.12 10.03 8.43
C LEU A 27 24.95 11.31 8.44
N THR A 28 25.92 11.38 7.54
CA THR A 28 26.71 12.61 7.32
C THR A 28 26.17 13.42 6.16
N LYS A 29 26.51 14.71 6.08
CA LYS A 29 26.03 15.59 5.00
C LYS A 29 26.48 15.13 3.61
N PRO A 30 27.74 14.72 3.39
CA PRO A 30 28.15 14.16 2.10
C PRO A 30 27.38 12.89 1.70
N GLN A 31 27.03 12.04 2.68
CA GLN A 31 26.22 10.84 2.43
C GLN A 31 24.79 11.21 2.06
N TYR A 32 24.19 12.18 2.77
CA TYR A 32 22.87 12.72 2.44
C TYR A 32 22.85 13.26 1.00
N LEU A 33 23.81 14.12 0.63
CA LEU A 33 23.91 14.65 -0.74
C LEU A 33 24.08 13.54 -1.78
N SER A 34 24.92 12.54 -1.50
CA SER A 34 25.10 11.39 -2.40
C SER A 34 23.83 10.55 -2.56
N MET A 35 23.02 10.44 -1.50
CA MET A 35 21.72 9.76 -1.55
C MET A 35 20.73 10.54 -2.41
N ILE A 36 20.72 11.88 -2.33
CA ILE A 36 19.92 12.72 -3.22
C ILE A 36 20.36 12.52 -4.68
N ASP A 37 21.66 12.57 -4.98
CA ASP A 37 22.19 12.33 -6.33
C ASP A 37 21.83 10.92 -6.86
N LEU A 38 21.81 9.91 -5.99
CA LEU A 38 21.39 8.56 -6.32
C LEU A 38 19.90 8.51 -6.68
N LEU A 39 19.04 9.15 -5.87
CA LEU A 39 17.60 9.20 -6.12
C LEU A 39 17.29 9.92 -7.43
N GLU A 40 17.98 11.02 -7.71
CA GLU A 40 17.88 11.75 -8.99
C GLU A 40 18.34 10.88 -10.17
N SER A 41 19.45 10.17 -10.01
CA SER A 41 19.94 9.21 -11.02
C SER A 41 18.94 8.09 -11.29
N ILE A 42 18.25 7.60 -10.25
CA ILE A 42 17.17 6.61 -10.40
C ILE A 42 15.99 7.23 -11.17
N ASP A 43 15.56 8.46 -10.87
CA ASP A 43 14.50 9.13 -11.64
C ASP A 43 14.91 9.28 -13.12
N TYR A 44 16.15 9.70 -13.39
CA TYR A 44 16.68 9.76 -14.75
C TYR A 44 16.68 8.38 -15.44
N MET A 45 17.04 7.31 -14.73
CA MET A 45 17.00 5.96 -15.28
C MET A 45 15.58 5.52 -15.64
N VAL A 46 14.61 5.77 -14.77
CA VAL A 46 13.19 5.47 -15.00
C VAL A 46 12.65 6.32 -16.17
N ARG A 47 12.98 7.60 -16.22
CA ARG A 47 12.61 8.52 -17.30
C ARG A 47 13.23 8.11 -18.64
N ASN A 48 14.44 7.58 -18.62
CA ASN A 48 15.17 7.11 -19.80
C ASN A 48 14.81 5.69 -20.25
N ALA A 49 14.18 4.88 -19.39
CA ALA A 49 13.81 3.50 -19.69
C ALA A 49 13.08 3.30 -21.03
N PRO A 50 12.03 4.07 -21.40
CA PRO A 50 11.32 3.88 -22.68
C PRO A 50 12.17 4.28 -23.90
N TYR A 51 13.12 5.20 -23.74
CA TYR A 51 13.97 5.72 -24.82
C TYR A 51 15.21 4.86 -25.06
N ARG A 52 15.59 4.01 -24.08
CA ARG A 52 16.81 3.21 -24.11
C ARG A 52 16.95 2.34 -25.36
N LYS A 53 15.84 1.84 -25.93
CA LYS A 53 15.84 1.04 -27.17
C LYS A 53 16.38 1.76 -28.41
N TYR A 54 16.35 3.10 -28.42
CA TYR A 54 16.80 3.89 -29.56
C TYR A 54 18.21 4.46 -29.38
N ARG A 55 18.80 4.31 -28.18
CA ARG A 55 20.05 4.98 -27.80
C ARG A 55 21.22 4.48 -28.66
N PRO A 56 21.96 5.37 -29.34
CA PRO A 56 23.16 5.00 -30.07
C PRO A 56 24.26 4.50 -29.12
N GLU A 57 25.03 3.49 -29.55
CA GLU A 57 26.18 2.96 -28.79
C GLU A 57 27.48 3.76 -29.00
N VAL A 58 27.42 4.85 -29.77
CA VAL A 58 28.59 5.68 -30.11
C VAL A 58 28.74 6.89 -29.18
N SER A 59 29.98 7.37 -29.01
CA SER A 59 30.27 8.58 -28.24
C SER A 59 29.55 9.81 -28.83
N LEU A 60 29.18 10.75 -27.95
CA LEU A 60 28.56 12.03 -28.35
C LEU A 60 29.50 12.85 -29.25
N HIS A 61 30.77 12.94 -28.87
CA HIS A 61 31.77 13.68 -29.62
C HIS A 61 32.01 13.00 -30.98
N GLY A 62 31.86 13.76 -32.08
CA GLY A 62 32.01 13.28 -33.45
C GLY A 62 30.75 12.69 -34.11
N ASN A 63 29.71 12.33 -33.36
CA ASN A 63 28.52 11.63 -33.89
C ASN A 63 27.19 12.39 -33.72
N ALA A 64 27.23 13.73 -33.73
CA ALA A 64 26.08 14.58 -33.44
C ALA A 64 24.82 14.22 -34.28
N GLN A 65 24.99 13.88 -35.56
CA GLN A 65 23.86 13.53 -36.45
C GLN A 65 23.10 12.28 -35.96
N GLN A 66 23.79 11.27 -35.43
CA GLN A 66 23.15 10.05 -34.92
C GLN A 66 22.37 10.32 -33.62
N TRP A 67 22.91 11.19 -32.76
CA TRP A 67 22.25 11.62 -31.53
C TRP A 67 21.02 12.50 -31.79
N TRP A 68 21.04 13.34 -32.84
CA TRP A 68 19.85 14.07 -33.28
C TRP A 68 18.77 13.15 -33.88
N LYS A 69 19.17 12.14 -34.67
CA LYS A 69 18.23 11.12 -35.14
C LYS A 69 17.60 10.34 -33.99
N TYR A 70 18.39 10.01 -32.97
CA TYR A 70 17.90 9.39 -31.74
C TYR A 70 16.86 10.26 -31.04
N ALA A 71 17.15 11.53 -30.79
CA ALA A 71 16.22 12.46 -30.13
C ALA A 71 14.90 12.59 -30.93
N GLY A 72 15.00 12.74 -32.25
CA GLY A 72 13.84 12.81 -33.14
C GLY A 72 13.00 11.53 -33.11
N ASN A 73 13.63 10.37 -33.25
CA ASN A 73 12.95 9.07 -33.25
C ASN A 73 12.28 8.77 -31.90
N CYS A 74 12.90 9.17 -30.79
CA CYS A 74 12.31 9.00 -29.47
C CYS A 74 10.96 9.71 -29.35
N ILE A 75 10.87 10.96 -29.80
CA ILE A 75 9.61 11.72 -29.74
C ILE A 75 8.62 11.18 -30.79
N LEU A 76 9.10 10.97 -32.01
CA LEU A 76 8.26 10.63 -33.14
C LEU A 76 7.67 9.22 -33.02
N ASP A 77 8.42 8.22 -32.56
CA ASP A 77 7.91 6.85 -32.46
C ASP A 77 7.09 6.61 -31.19
N LEU A 78 7.49 7.17 -30.04
CA LEU A 78 6.81 6.91 -28.76
C LEU A 78 5.59 7.80 -28.54
N HIS A 79 5.68 9.09 -28.85
CA HIS A 79 4.62 10.06 -28.52
C HIS A 79 3.69 10.33 -29.70
N ILE A 80 4.23 10.41 -30.92
CA ILE A 80 3.44 10.81 -32.10
C ILE A 80 2.88 9.58 -32.82
N LYS A 81 3.75 8.76 -33.46
CA LYS A 81 3.33 7.62 -34.28
C LYS A 81 2.49 6.63 -33.51
N ARG A 82 2.85 6.29 -32.26
CA ARG A 82 2.05 5.38 -31.44
C ARG A 82 0.60 5.87 -31.34
N HIS A 83 0.40 7.14 -31.01
CA HIS A 83 -0.95 7.72 -30.90
C HIS A 83 -1.63 7.74 -32.27
N THR A 84 -0.99 8.32 -33.30
CA THR A 84 -1.60 8.42 -34.63
C THR A 84 -1.93 7.06 -35.25
N GLN A 85 -1.09 6.05 -35.03
CA GLN A 85 -1.33 4.68 -35.51
C GLN A 85 -2.42 3.98 -34.72
N MET A 86 -2.46 4.11 -33.39
CA MET A 86 -3.53 3.52 -32.58
C MET A 86 -4.92 4.04 -32.97
N TRP A 87 -5.02 5.30 -33.40
CA TRP A 87 -6.27 5.91 -33.87
C TRP A 87 -6.52 5.75 -35.38
N SER A 88 -5.61 5.11 -36.11
CA SER A 88 -5.82 4.81 -37.53
C SER A 88 -6.79 3.63 -37.70
N TRP A 89 -7.86 3.83 -38.47
CA TRP A 89 -8.83 2.76 -38.74
C TRP A 89 -8.19 1.50 -39.34
N ASN A 90 -7.20 1.65 -40.21
CA ASN A 90 -6.50 0.52 -40.82
C ASN A 90 -5.74 -0.30 -39.79
N HIS A 91 -5.11 0.36 -38.82
CA HIS A 91 -4.38 -0.28 -37.73
C HIS A 91 -5.34 -0.93 -36.71
N ILE A 92 -6.44 -0.26 -36.36
CA ILE A 92 -7.48 -0.83 -35.50
C ILE A 92 -8.08 -2.10 -36.16
N LYS A 93 -8.35 -2.04 -37.47
CA LYS A 93 -8.88 -3.16 -38.23
C LYS A 93 -7.89 -4.33 -38.27
N SER A 94 -6.62 -4.09 -38.56
CA SER A 94 -5.59 -5.13 -38.60
C SER A 94 -5.33 -5.74 -37.22
N HIS A 95 -5.24 -4.91 -36.17
CA HIS A 95 -5.11 -5.38 -34.78
C HIS A 95 -6.29 -6.24 -34.36
N ARG A 96 -7.52 -5.81 -34.66
CA ARG A 96 -8.73 -6.60 -34.38
C ARG A 96 -8.75 -7.92 -35.15
N GLN A 97 -8.24 -7.94 -36.38
CA GLN A 97 -8.10 -9.18 -37.15
C GLN A 97 -7.07 -10.12 -36.52
N LEU A 98 -5.89 -9.62 -36.12
CA LEU A 98 -4.87 -10.39 -35.42
C LEU A 98 -5.41 -10.98 -34.11
N LEU A 99 -6.11 -10.17 -33.32
CA LEU A 99 -6.69 -10.58 -32.05
C LEU A 99 -7.79 -11.65 -32.23
N LYS A 100 -8.63 -11.52 -33.25
CA LYS A 100 -9.62 -12.56 -33.63
C LYS A 100 -8.93 -13.86 -34.04
N SER A 101 -7.91 -13.78 -34.89
CA SER A 101 -7.13 -14.94 -35.34
C SER A 101 -6.46 -15.64 -34.15
N TYR A 102 -5.83 -14.87 -33.26
CA TYR A 102 -5.22 -15.37 -32.04
C TYR A 102 -6.25 -16.07 -31.13
N LYS A 103 -7.40 -15.43 -30.88
CA LYS A 103 -8.49 -16.00 -30.09
C LYS A 103 -8.95 -17.34 -30.65
N ASN A 104 -9.14 -17.45 -31.97
CA ASN A 104 -9.59 -18.67 -32.62
C ASN A 104 -8.58 -19.81 -32.49
N ILE A 105 -7.29 -19.53 -32.71
CA ILE A 105 -6.24 -20.56 -32.60
C ILE A 105 -6.02 -20.95 -31.14
N TYR A 106 -6.13 -19.99 -30.22
CA TYR A 106 -6.05 -20.27 -28.78
C TYR A 106 -7.23 -21.12 -28.30
N LYS A 107 -8.45 -20.93 -28.82
CA LYS A 107 -9.57 -21.84 -28.58
C LYS A 107 -9.27 -23.26 -29.06
N LEU A 108 -8.70 -23.43 -30.26
CA LEU A 108 -8.29 -24.74 -30.75
C LEU A 108 -7.27 -25.38 -29.80
N LYS A 109 -6.35 -24.58 -29.23
CA LYS A 109 -5.41 -25.03 -28.20
C LYS A 109 -6.06 -25.45 -26.89
N LEU A 110 -7.19 -24.86 -26.52
CA LEU A 110 -7.96 -25.24 -25.34
C LEU A 110 -8.80 -26.51 -25.56
N THR A 111 -9.30 -26.73 -26.77
CA THR A 111 -10.20 -27.86 -27.09
C THR A 111 -9.45 -29.11 -27.58
N GLN A 112 -8.26 -28.99 -28.17
CA GLN A 112 -7.50 -30.13 -28.74
C GLN A 112 -6.36 -30.63 -27.82
N THR A 113 -6.13 -31.94 -27.79
CA THR A 113 -5.06 -32.60 -27.00
C THR A 113 -3.68 -32.53 -27.63
N LYS A 114 -3.59 -32.47 -28.96
CA LYS A 114 -2.35 -32.28 -29.71
C LYS A 114 -2.54 -31.15 -30.72
N LEU A 115 -1.74 -30.09 -30.56
CA LEU A 115 -1.71 -28.98 -31.51
C LEU A 115 -0.73 -29.32 -32.65
N SER A 116 -1.15 -29.12 -33.91
CA SER A 116 -0.26 -29.18 -35.06
C SER A 116 0.91 -28.19 -34.91
N GLU A 117 2.12 -28.56 -35.37
CA GLU A 117 3.31 -27.70 -35.33
C GLU A 117 3.09 -26.36 -36.05
N ALA A 118 2.28 -26.35 -37.11
CA ALA A 118 1.89 -25.13 -37.81
C ALA A 118 1.11 -24.16 -36.91
N ASN A 119 0.16 -24.68 -36.12
CA ASN A 119 -0.63 -23.87 -35.19
C ASN A 119 0.21 -23.36 -34.02
N GLN A 120 1.25 -24.11 -33.60
CA GLN A 120 2.16 -23.66 -32.54
C GLN A 120 3.03 -22.49 -33.01
N LYS A 121 3.59 -22.58 -34.24
CA LYS A 121 4.34 -21.47 -34.85
C LYS A 121 3.45 -20.24 -35.05
N GLN A 122 2.23 -20.43 -35.52
CA GLN A 122 1.29 -19.33 -35.71
C GLN A 122 0.90 -18.63 -34.40
N ILE A 123 0.75 -19.36 -33.29
CA ILE A 123 0.57 -18.75 -31.97
C ILE A 123 1.79 -17.90 -31.59
N GLN A 124 3.00 -18.43 -31.78
CA GLN A 124 4.23 -17.69 -31.45
C GLN A 124 4.38 -16.41 -32.28
N ASP A 125 4.07 -16.46 -33.57
CA ASP A 125 4.15 -15.30 -34.46
C ASP A 125 3.09 -14.25 -34.10
N LEU A 126 1.89 -14.68 -33.72
CA LEU A 126 0.84 -13.78 -33.22
C LEU A 126 1.21 -13.19 -31.85
N GLU A 127 1.86 -13.94 -30.96
CA GLU A 127 2.31 -13.45 -29.65
C GLU A 127 3.49 -12.47 -29.77
N LYS A 128 4.30 -12.55 -30.83
CA LYS A 128 5.31 -11.52 -31.13
C LYS A 128 4.69 -10.22 -31.64
N ALA A 129 3.56 -10.30 -32.33
CA ALA A 129 2.89 -9.14 -32.93
C ALA A 129 1.92 -8.42 -31.97
N LEU A 130 1.31 -9.15 -31.03
CA LEU A 130 0.36 -8.63 -30.07
C LEU A 130 1.04 -8.18 -28.77
N ASP A 131 0.49 -7.15 -28.14
CA ASP A 131 0.92 -6.71 -26.81
C ASP A 131 0.42 -7.66 -25.71
N VAL A 132 1.13 -7.66 -24.58
CA VAL A 132 0.85 -8.53 -23.43
C VAL A 132 -0.59 -8.38 -22.95
N PHE A 133 -1.12 -7.15 -22.91
CA PHE A 133 -2.49 -6.89 -22.48
C PHE A 133 -3.52 -7.50 -23.45
N SER A 134 -3.38 -7.27 -24.76
CA SER A 134 -4.24 -7.91 -25.75
C SER A 134 -4.19 -9.44 -25.70
N ILE A 135 -3.01 -10.02 -25.46
CA ILE A 135 -2.85 -11.47 -25.31
C ILE A 135 -3.64 -11.98 -24.10
N VAL A 136 -3.48 -11.36 -22.94
CA VAL A 136 -4.19 -11.75 -21.70
C VAL A 136 -5.70 -11.63 -21.89
N LEU A 137 -6.17 -10.51 -22.44
CA LEU A 137 -7.59 -10.28 -22.71
C LEU A 137 -8.16 -11.33 -23.67
N ALA A 138 -7.47 -11.62 -24.77
CA ALA A 138 -7.93 -12.60 -25.74
C ALA A 138 -7.96 -14.02 -25.18
N ARG A 139 -7.00 -14.38 -24.30
CA ARG A 139 -6.99 -15.68 -23.60
C ARG A 139 -8.18 -15.82 -22.65
N GLN A 140 -8.48 -14.78 -21.87
CA GLN A 140 -9.64 -14.76 -20.99
C GLN A 140 -10.94 -14.91 -21.79
N GLN A 141 -11.12 -14.11 -22.85
CA GLN A 141 -12.30 -14.22 -23.72
C GLN A 141 -12.44 -15.60 -24.37
N ALA A 142 -11.34 -16.18 -24.86
CA ALA A 142 -11.35 -17.53 -25.43
C ALA A 142 -11.80 -18.59 -24.41
N GLN A 143 -11.29 -18.51 -23.18
CA GLN A 143 -11.65 -19.43 -22.10
C GLN A 143 -13.14 -19.30 -21.75
N THR A 144 -13.64 -18.07 -21.55
CA THR A 144 -15.05 -17.83 -21.26
C THR A 144 -15.96 -18.34 -22.39
N GLU A 145 -15.59 -18.13 -23.66
CA GLU A 145 -16.37 -18.62 -24.80
C GLU A 145 -16.36 -20.15 -24.93
N VAL A 146 -15.26 -20.83 -24.58
CA VAL A 146 -15.18 -22.31 -24.58
C VAL A 146 -16.00 -22.90 -23.44
N VAL A 147 -15.96 -22.28 -22.26
CA VAL A 147 -16.79 -22.67 -21.11
C VAL A 147 -18.28 -22.46 -21.39
N ARG A 148 -18.66 -21.29 -21.94
CA ARG A 148 -20.05 -20.96 -22.32
C ARG A 148 -20.60 -21.91 -23.40
N SER A 149 -19.76 -22.42 -24.29
CA SER A 149 -20.17 -23.37 -25.35
C SER A 149 -20.18 -24.84 -24.92
N GLY A 150 -19.89 -25.15 -23.64
CA GLY A 150 -19.96 -26.50 -23.10
C GLY A 150 -18.91 -27.48 -23.65
N GLN A 151 -17.90 -26.99 -24.37
CA GLN A 151 -16.82 -27.83 -24.91
C GLN A 151 -15.84 -28.20 -23.79
N LYS A 152 -15.56 -29.50 -23.64
CA LYS A 152 -14.60 -29.98 -22.63
C LYS A 152 -13.19 -29.49 -22.97
N LEU A 153 -12.60 -28.74 -22.04
CA LEU A 153 -11.18 -28.40 -22.08
C LEU A 153 -10.34 -29.69 -22.14
N SER A 154 -9.46 -29.75 -23.13
CA SER A 154 -8.57 -30.86 -23.33
C SER A 154 -7.59 -30.97 -22.15
N LYS A 155 -7.75 -32.02 -21.34
CA LYS A 155 -6.78 -32.38 -20.29
C LYS A 155 -5.52 -32.93 -20.96
N LYS A 156 -4.43 -32.17 -20.97
CA LYS A 156 -3.10 -32.71 -21.24
C LYS A 156 -2.66 -33.56 -20.05
N SER A 157 -2.50 -34.87 -20.27
CA SER A 157 -1.71 -35.76 -19.43
C SER A 157 -0.27 -35.79 -19.94
N ALA A 158 0.68 -35.21 -19.20
CA ALA A 158 2.11 -35.53 -19.26
C ALA A 158 2.80 -35.00 -17.99
N ASP A 159 3.64 -35.85 -17.41
CA ASP A 159 4.44 -35.74 -16.18
C ASP A 159 5.12 -34.39 -15.89
N GLY A 160 5.20 -34.07 -14.59
CA GLY A 160 6.07 -33.04 -14.02
C GLY A 160 5.37 -32.10 -13.04
N GLU A 161 5.47 -32.44 -11.76
CA GLU A 161 5.15 -31.60 -10.58
C GLU A 161 3.70 -31.12 -10.39
N LYS A 162 3.14 -31.49 -9.23
CA LYS A 162 1.85 -31.03 -8.72
C LYS A 162 1.85 -29.52 -8.47
N LYS A 163 1.62 -28.72 -9.51
CA LYS A 163 0.90 -27.46 -9.39
C LYS A 163 -0.58 -27.75 -9.57
N SER A 164 -1.24 -28.03 -8.44
CA SER A 164 -2.69 -28.11 -8.32
C SER A 164 -3.32 -26.75 -8.66
N GLY A 165 -3.48 -26.50 -9.97
CA GLY A 165 -4.17 -25.34 -10.53
C GLY A 165 -5.64 -25.62 -10.78
N TRP A 166 -6.48 -25.34 -9.79
CA TRP A 166 -7.76 -24.64 -9.85
C TRP A 166 -8.91 -25.02 -10.81
N PHE A 167 -8.87 -26.10 -11.60
CA PHE A 167 -10.03 -26.46 -12.43
C PHE A 167 -10.38 -27.96 -12.54
N SER A 168 -9.85 -28.83 -11.69
CA SER A 168 -10.11 -30.28 -11.80
C SER A 168 -11.41 -30.78 -11.14
N GLY A 169 -12.08 -29.97 -10.30
CA GLY A 169 -13.14 -30.45 -9.41
C GLY A 169 -14.59 -30.36 -9.91
N PHE A 170 -14.90 -29.55 -10.93
CA PHE A 170 -16.31 -29.10 -11.10
C PHE A 170 -17.15 -29.81 -12.18
N TRP A 171 -16.62 -30.79 -12.92
CA TRP A 171 -17.33 -31.34 -14.10
C TRP A 171 -17.26 -32.86 -14.23
N GLY A 172 -17.51 -33.56 -13.12
CA GLY A 172 -17.33 -35.00 -13.02
C GLY A 172 -18.53 -35.80 -12.50
N ARG A 173 -19.78 -35.52 -12.93
CA ARG A 173 -20.85 -36.53 -12.81
C ARG A 173 -21.93 -36.34 -13.88
N LYS A 174 -22.03 -37.30 -14.82
CA LYS A 174 -23.20 -37.48 -15.69
C LYS A 174 -23.95 -38.75 -15.25
N GLU A 175 -25.17 -38.52 -14.78
CA GLU A 175 -26.45 -39.21 -15.06
C GLU A 175 -26.64 -40.73 -14.83
N PRO A 176 -27.89 -41.15 -14.54
CA PRO A 176 -28.74 -41.60 -15.65
C PRO A 176 -30.18 -41.02 -15.69
N LYS A 177 -30.57 -40.65 -16.92
CA LYS A 177 -31.90 -40.50 -17.56
C LYS A 177 -33.17 -40.92 -16.79
N LYS A 178 -34.20 -40.06 -16.92
CA LYS A 178 -35.55 -40.42 -17.44
C LYS A 178 -36.16 -39.22 -18.20
N LYS A 179 -36.89 -39.53 -19.28
CA LYS A 179 -37.72 -38.64 -20.12
C LYS A 179 -38.92 -38.09 -19.30
N ASP A 180 -39.63 -37.00 -19.62
CA ASP A 180 -40.29 -36.56 -20.87
C ASP A 180 -40.64 -35.06 -20.81
N GLY A 181 -40.96 -34.46 -21.96
CA GLY A 181 -41.98 -33.39 -22.08
C GLY A 181 -41.48 -31.95 -22.27
N GLU A 182 -41.89 -31.35 -23.40
CA GLU A 182 -41.59 -29.99 -23.87
C GLU A 182 -42.19 -28.88 -22.98
N GLU A 183 -41.46 -27.78 -22.80
CA GLU A 183 -41.95 -26.40 -22.95
C GLU A 183 -40.76 -25.42 -22.88
N GLU A 184 -40.54 -24.68 -23.97
CA GLU A 184 -39.55 -23.62 -24.07
C GLU A 184 -39.88 -22.47 -23.11
N LYS A 185 -39.04 -22.29 -22.08
CA LYS A 185 -38.90 -21.02 -21.36
C LYS A 185 -37.43 -20.64 -21.35
N SER A 186 -37.18 -19.42 -21.82
CA SER A 186 -35.87 -18.75 -21.88
C SER A 186 -35.08 -18.94 -20.59
N VAL A 187 -33.94 -19.63 -20.71
CA VAL A 187 -32.98 -19.82 -19.61
C VAL A 187 -32.36 -18.46 -19.26
N PRO A 188 -32.33 -18.04 -17.99
CA PRO A 188 -31.67 -16.79 -17.58
C PRO A 188 -30.16 -16.86 -17.89
N GLU A 189 -29.62 -15.80 -18.50
CA GLU A 189 -28.29 -15.81 -19.14
C GLU A 189 -27.10 -15.61 -18.18
N THR A 190 -27.32 -15.40 -16.88
CA THR A 190 -26.24 -15.13 -15.91
C THR A 190 -26.58 -15.55 -14.48
N ILE A 191 -25.58 -16.07 -13.74
CA ILE A 191 -25.70 -16.36 -12.28
C ILE A 191 -25.99 -15.08 -11.49
N ASP A 192 -25.58 -13.92 -12.02
CA ASP A 192 -25.84 -12.60 -11.44
C ASP A 192 -27.33 -12.19 -11.48
N ASP A 193 -28.16 -12.82 -12.34
CA ASP A 193 -29.60 -12.55 -12.39
C ASP A 193 -30.42 -13.44 -11.44
N LEU A 194 -29.78 -14.45 -10.83
CA LEU A 194 -30.46 -15.48 -10.03
C LEU A 194 -30.30 -15.29 -8.52
N MET A 195 -29.41 -14.40 -8.06
CA MET A 195 -29.11 -14.23 -6.64
C MET A 195 -28.80 -12.77 -6.29
N THR A 196 -29.22 -12.36 -5.10
CA THR A 196 -28.79 -11.10 -4.50
C THR A 196 -27.28 -11.12 -4.21
N PRO A 197 -26.60 -9.96 -4.18
CA PRO A 197 -25.17 -9.90 -3.87
C PRO A 197 -24.83 -10.52 -2.50
N GLU A 198 -25.76 -10.48 -1.55
CA GLU A 198 -25.62 -11.13 -0.24
C GLU A 198 -25.68 -12.67 -0.32
N GLU A 199 -26.57 -13.23 -1.14
CA GLU A 199 -26.67 -14.67 -1.38
C GLU A 199 -25.44 -15.19 -2.12
N LYS A 200 -24.91 -14.40 -3.06
CA LYS A 200 -23.65 -14.69 -3.74
C LYS A 200 -22.47 -14.69 -2.77
N ALA A 201 -22.39 -13.71 -1.85
CA ALA A 201 -21.37 -13.67 -0.80
C ALA A 201 -21.48 -14.87 0.16
N LYS A 202 -22.71 -15.25 0.56
CA LYS A 202 -22.97 -16.44 1.38
C LYS A 202 -22.59 -17.73 0.65
N LEU A 203 -22.90 -17.83 -0.65
CA LEU A 203 -22.52 -18.99 -1.48
C LEU A 203 -21.01 -19.09 -1.61
N PHE A 204 -20.32 -17.99 -1.93
CA PHE A 204 -18.86 -17.93 -2.01
C PHE A 204 -18.20 -18.28 -0.68
N THR A 205 -18.77 -17.82 0.44
CA THR A 205 -18.33 -18.21 1.78
C THR A 205 -18.56 -19.70 2.04
N ALA A 206 -19.72 -20.24 1.68
CA ALA A 206 -20.08 -21.65 1.91
C ALA A 206 -19.26 -22.64 1.06
N ILE A 207 -18.86 -22.24 -0.15
CA ILE A 207 -18.00 -23.05 -1.03
C ILE A 207 -16.51 -22.74 -0.87
N GLY A 208 -16.15 -21.81 0.03
CA GLY A 208 -14.76 -21.41 0.29
C GLY A 208 -14.06 -20.73 -0.90
N TYR A 209 -14.81 -20.04 -1.76
CA TYR A 209 -14.29 -19.32 -2.93
C TYR A 209 -13.97 -17.85 -2.57
N SER A 210 -12.72 -17.44 -2.76
CA SER A 210 -12.29 -16.04 -2.77
C SER A 210 -11.46 -15.76 -4.02
N ASP A 211 -11.58 -14.57 -4.60
CA ASP A 211 -10.72 -14.13 -5.72
C ASP A 211 -9.23 -14.01 -5.33
N SER A 212 -8.93 -14.02 -4.02
CA SER A 212 -7.60 -14.16 -3.46
C SER A 212 -7.32 -15.62 -3.09
N SER A 213 -6.09 -16.09 -3.28
CA SER A 213 -5.62 -17.48 -3.11
C SER A 213 -5.58 -18.00 -1.66
N HIS A 214 -6.41 -17.46 -0.77
CA HIS A 214 -6.41 -17.77 0.65
C HIS A 214 -7.36 -18.93 0.98
N ASN A 215 -6.90 -19.86 1.81
CA ASN A 215 -7.70 -20.99 2.26
C ASN A 215 -8.77 -20.52 3.27
N LEU A 216 -9.99 -20.29 2.80
CA LEU A 216 -11.17 -19.95 3.63
C LEU A 216 -11.63 -21.09 4.56
N ALA A 217 -11.04 -22.29 4.46
CA ALA A 217 -11.34 -23.43 5.33
C ALA A 217 -10.80 -23.29 6.78
N LEU A 218 -10.01 -22.25 7.06
CA LEU A 218 -9.42 -22.02 8.37
C LEU A 218 -10.40 -21.25 9.29
N PRO A 219 -10.47 -21.59 10.59
CA PRO A 219 -11.29 -20.83 11.55
C PRO A 219 -10.94 -19.34 11.56
N LYS A 220 -11.95 -18.48 11.72
CA LYS A 220 -11.76 -17.01 11.77
C LYS A 220 -10.83 -16.55 12.90
N ASN A 221 -10.77 -17.32 13.97
CA ASN A 221 -9.99 -16.98 15.17
C ASN A 221 -8.55 -17.52 15.12
N TYR A 222 -8.24 -18.38 14.15
CA TYR A 222 -6.92 -19.00 14.04
C TYR A 222 -5.87 -17.99 13.55
N VAL A 223 -4.78 -17.86 14.31
CA VAL A 223 -3.63 -17.03 13.98
C VAL A 223 -2.55 -17.89 13.32
N ALA A 224 -2.36 -17.73 12.02
CA ALA A 224 -1.44 -18.59 11.26
C ALA A 224 0.01 -18.06 11.25
N HIS A 225 0.17 -16.74 11.22
CA HIS A 225 1.47 -16.10 11.13
C HIS A 225 1.62 -15.06 12.23
N VAL A 226 2.71 -15.15 12.96
CA VAL A 226 3.13 -14.19 13.98
C VAL A 226 4.58 -13.81 13.69
N VAL A 227 4.83 -12.52 13.56
CA VAL A 227 6.17 -11.95 13.42
C VAL A 227 6.33 -10.89 14.50
N SER A 228 7.26 -11.13 15.42
CA SER A 228 7.59 -10.22 16.51
C SER A 228 9.00 -9.67 16.30
N LEU A 229 9.13 -8.36 16.33
CA LEU A 229 10.39 -7.63 16.27
C LEU A 229 10.56 -6.82 17.54
N LYS A 230 11.65 -7.03 18.27
CA LYS A 230 12.04 -6.20 19.42
C LYS A 230 13.38 -5.52 19.13
N LEU A 231 13.40 -4.19 19.21
CA LEU A 231 14.61 -3.38 19.09
C LEU A 231 14.88 -2.77 20.47
N LEU A 232 15.93 -3.25 21.16
CA LEU A 232 16.25 -2.77 22.51
C LEU A 232 16.79 -1.34 22.49
N SER A 233 17.71 -1.04 21.58
CA SER A 233 18.30 0.29 21.42
C SER A 233 18.53 0.62 19.96
N THR A 234 17.89 1.68 19.47
CA THR A 234 18.14 2.21 18.13
C THR A 234 18.57 3.67 18.23
N SER A 235 19.75 3.99 17.69
CA SER A 235 20.25 5.37 17.64
C SER A 235 20.36 5.83 16.20
N ILE A 236 19.79 7.00 15.89
CA ILE A 236 19.94 7.69 14.62
C ILE A 236 20.69 8.97 14.88
N THR A 237 21.84 9.15 14.22
CA THR A 237 22.72 10.31 14.43
C THR A 237 22.90 11.07 13.14
N ILE A 238 22.71 12.39 13.19
CA ILE A 238 22.97 13.33 12.09
C ILE A 238 24.15 14.19 12.50
N LYS A 239 25.13 14.30 11.60
CA LYS A 239 26.30 15.18 11.80
C LYS A 239 26.81 15.74 10.49
N GLU A 240 27.47 16.89 10.54
CA GLU A 240 27.98 17.55 9.34
C GLU A 240 29.07 16.69 8.65
N ASP A 241 30.05 16.22 9.42
CA ASP A 241 31.16 15.38 8.96
C ASP A 241 31.64 14.42 10.07
N ARG A 242 32.54 13.49 9.74
CA ARG A 242 33.07 12.47 10.65
C ARG A 242 33.74 13.02 11.91
N ASN A 243 34.39 14.19 11.79
CA ASN A 243 35.17 14.82 12.85
C ASN A 243 34.43 15.95 13.58
N VAL A 244 33.19 16.24 13.20
CA VAL A 244 32.37 17.30 13.80
C VAL A 244 31.46 16.66 14.86
N PRO A 245 31.19 17.34 15.98
CA PRO A 245 30.21 16.88 16.97
C PRO A 245 28.86 16.54 16.33
N GLU A 246 28.12 15.64 16.98
CA GLU A 246 26.77 15.25 16.58
C GLU A 246 25.85 16.48 16.57
N THR A 247 25.15 16.71 15.46
CA THR A 247 24.17 17.79 15.34
C THR A 247 22.85 17.40 15.98
N LEU A 248 22.43 16.15 15.74
CA LEU A 248 21.22 15.57 16.32
C LEU A 248 21.45 14.10 16.57
N LYS A 249 21.00 13.61 17.73
CA LYS A 249 20.98 12.19 18.03
C LYS A 249 19.63 11.81 18.61
N ILE A 250 18.98 10.87 17.95
CA ILE A 250 17.69 10.30 18.33
C ILE A 250 17.98 8.91 18.89
N GLN A 251 17.47 8.62 20.07
CA GLN A 251 17.55 7.33 20.72
C GLN A 251 16.14 6.80 20.99
N ILE A 252 15.89 5.62 20.47
CA ILE A 252 14.63 4.88 20.60
C ILE A 252 14.96 3.63 21.41
N ILE A 253 14.34 3.46 22.57
CA ILE A 253 14.62 2.36 23.49
C ILE A 253 13.34 1.53 23.64
N ASP A 254 13.52 0.21 23.56
CA ASP A 254 12.47 -0.79 23.65
C ASP A 254 11.29 -0.52 22.69
N LEU A 255 11.60 -0.50 21.39
CA LEU A 255 10.58 -0.53 20.33
C LEU A 255 10.21 -1.99 20.03
N SER A 256 8.96 -2.35 20.30
CA SER A 256 8.41 -3.67 19.99
C SER A 256 7.32 -3.57 18.92
N THR A 257 7.40 -4.43 17.91
CA THR A 257 6.41 -4.53 16.84
C THR A 257 5.97 -5.97 16.71
N LYS A 258 4.67 -6.22 16.73
CA LYS A 258 4.06 -7.53 16.55
C LYS A 258 3.08 -7.48 15.39
N ILE A 259 3.31 -8.31 14.39
CA ILE A 259 2.43 -8.50 13.24
C ILE A 259 1.82 -9.88 13.38
N SER A 260 0.49 -9.97 13.33
CA SER A 260 -0.24 -11.23 13.38
C SER A 260 -1.28 -11.28 12.29
N GLN A 261 -1.41 -12.44 11.65
CA GLN A 261 -2.34 -12.65 10.55
C GLN A 261 -3.28 -13.80 10.87
N ARG A 262 -4.58 -13.57 10.66
CA ARG A 262 -5.65 -14.58 10.71
C ARG A 262 -6.21 -14.81 9.30
N PRO A 263 -5.70 -15.80 8.55
CA PRO A 263 -6.13 -16.02 7.16
C PRO A 263 -7.62 -16.34 7.03
N GLY A 264 -8.20 -17.06 7.99
CA GLY A 264 -9.63 -17.42 7.98
C GLY A 264 -10.58 -16.22 8.09
N ALA A 265 -10.15 -15.14 8.74
CA ALA A 265 -10.88 -13.88 8.81
C ALA A 265 -10.37 -12.81 7.82
N GLN A 266 -9.34 -13.14 7.03
CA GLN A 266 -8.58 -12.16 6.24
C GLN A 266 -8.12 -10.95 7.08
N ALA A 267 -7.83 -11.19 8.36
CA ALA A 267 -7.47 -10.15 9.32
C ALA A 267 -5.95 -10.03 9.45
N LEU A 268 -5.47 -8.81 9.48
CA LEU A 268 -4.09 -8.44 9.77
C LEU A 268 -4.10 -7.51 10.97
N LYS A 269 -3.31 -7.83 11.99
CA LYS A 269 -3.16 -7.02 13.19
C LYS A 269 -1.70 -6.64 13.38
N ILE A 270 -1.43 -5.35 13.46
CA ILE A 270 -0.11 -4.74 13.68
C ILE A 270 -0.17 -4.00 15.01
N GLU A 271 0.71 -4.35 15.93
CA GLU A 271 0.87 -3.67 17.21
C GLU A 271 2.30 -3.13 17.28
N ALA A 272 2.47 -1.85 17.54
CA ALA A 272 3.76 -1.22 17.80
C ALA A 272 3.71 -0.52 19.16
N LYS A 273 4.71 -0.77 20.00
CA LYS A 273 4.87 -0.13 21.30
C LYS A 273 6.27 0.42 21.44
N LEU A 274 6.36 1.66 21.89
CA LEU A 274 7.60 2.35 22.19
C LEU A 274 7.61 2.70 23.67
N GLU A 275 8.67 2.36 24.39
CA GLU A 275 8.78 2.68 25.82
C GLU A 275 9.44 4.04 26.04
N HIS A 276 10.62 4.28 25.47
CA HIS A 276 11.32 5.55 25.64
C HIS A 276 11.85 6.15 24.34
N TRP A 277 11.81 7.47 24.28
CA TRP A 277 12.36 8.29 23.21
C TRP A 277 13.19 9.39 23.85
N TYR A 278 14.44 9.52 23.41
CA TYR A 278 15.30 10.64 23.76
C TYR A 278 15.86 11.30 22.50
N MET A 279 15.94 12.63 22.50
CA MET A 279 16.58 13.38 21.43
C MET A 279 17.51 14.41 22.02
N THR A 280 18.77 14.38 21.59
CA THR A 280 19.80 15.35 22.00
C THR A 280 20.29 16.14 20.81
N GLY A 281 20.59 17.42 21.04
CA GLY A 281 21.03 18.34 20.00
C GLY A 281 22.53 18.59 19.96
N LEU A 282 22.89 19.66 19.25
CA LEU A 282 24.25 20.08 19.01
C LEU A 282 24.91 20.53 20.31
N ARG A 283 26.06 19.94 20.63
CA ARG A 283 26.86 20.29 21.82
C ARG A 283 27.28 21.76 21.77
N GLN A 284 27.03 22.49 22.85
CA GLN A 284 27.34 23.91 23.02
C GLN A 284 27.92 24.15 24.41
N GLN A 285 29.07 24.82 24.53
CA GLN A 285 29.67 25.19 25.83
C GLN A 285 29.80 23.96 26.78
N ASP A 286 30.24 22.82 26.24
CA ASP A 286 30.33 21.51 26.93
C ASP A 286 29.01 20.89 27.44
N VAL A 287 27.87 21.49 27.14
CA VAL A 287 26.54 20.96 27.43
C VAL A 287 25.92 20.39 26.16
N VAL A 288 25.31 19.21 26.27
CA VAL A 288 24.49 18.61 25.20
C VAL A 288 23.02 18.89 25.52
N PRO A 289 22.32 19.70 24.72
CA PRO A 289 20.92 20.03 24.99
C PRO A 289 20.04 18.79 24.81
N SER A 290 19.16 18.54 25.77
CA SER A 290 18.05 17.58 25.62
C SER A 290 16.90 18.29 24.92
N LEU A 291 16.44 17.74 23.79
CA LEU A 291 15.38 18.33 22.96
C LEU A 291 14.05 17.64 23.16
N VAL A 292 14.07 16.32 23.37
CA VAL A 292 12.87 15.53 23.60
C VAL A 292 13.18 14.50 24.67
N ALA A 293 12.35 14.48 25.71
CA ALA A 293 12.40 13.46 26.75
C ALA A 293 10.99 12.93 27.03
N SER A 294 10.85 11.60 27.07
CA SER A 294 9.59 10.97 27.48
C SER A 294 9.32 11.22 28.97
N ILE A 295 8.18 11.80 29.31
CA ILE A 295 7.73 12.02 30.69
C ILE A 295 6.74 10.90 31.03
N GLY A 296 7.26 9.73 31.38
CA GLY A 296 6.45 8.54 31.69
C GLY A 296 7.04 7.74 32.84
N GLY A 297 6.18 7.10 33.64
CA GLY A 297 6.64 6.14 34.65
C GLY A 297 7.22 4.90 33.98
N ALA A 298 8.10 4.19 34.69
CA ALA A 298 8.81 3.01 34.17
C ALA A 298 7.90 1.87 33.66
N GLU A 299 6.60 1.89 33.99
CA GLU A 299 5.64 0.86 33.59
C GLU A 299 4.73 1.24 32.40
N SER A 300 4.82 2.48 31.89
CA SER A 300 3.92 2.95 30.82
C SER A 300 4.66 3.15 29.49
N SER A 301 4.23 2.45 28.43
CA SER A 301 4.73 2.69 27.08
C SER A 301 4.43 4.13 26.63
N LEU A 302 5.45 4.86 26.16
CA LEU A 302 5.35 6.20 25.60
C LEU A 302 4.34 6.28 24.44
N LEU A 303 4.36 5.32 23.52
CA LEU A 303 3.48 5.30 22.36
C LEU A 303 3.02 3.87 22.09
N GLU A 304 1.71 3.67 21.95
CA GLU A 304 1.10 2.40 21.53
C GLU A 304 0.25 2.65 20.29
N ILE A 305 0.53 1.94 19.21
CA ILE A 305 -0.22 1.95 17.96
C ILE A 305 -0.71 0.53 17.71
N LYS A 306 -2.02 0.36 17.52
CA LYS A 306 -2.62 -0.91 17.11
C LYS A 306 -3.49 -0.69 15.89
N PHE A 307 -3.15 -1.35 14.80
CA PHE A 307 -3.94 -1.38 13.58
C PHE A 307 -4.45 -2.79 13.34
N GLU A 308 -5.73 -2.93 13.02
CA GLU A 308 -6.34 -4.23 12.73
C GLU A 308 -7.31 -4.13 11.54
N THR A 309 -7.24 -5.08 10.61
CA THR A 309 -8.28 -5.30 9.59
C THR A 309 -9.18 -6.45 10.01
N ASN A 310 -10.48 -6.37 9.73
CA ASN A 310 -11.51 -7.31 10.18
C ASN A 310 -11.40 -7.66 11.68
N PRO A 311 -11.42 -6.65 12.57
CA PRO A 311 -11.32 -6.85 14.02
C PRO A 311 -12.39 -7.80 14.55
N GLU A 312 -12.01 -8.64 15.51
CA GLU A 312 -12.94 -9.59 16.13
C GLU A 312 -14.03 -8.85 16.92
N GLY A 313 -15.28 -9.30 16.80
CA GLY A 313 -16.42 -8.73 17.53
C GLY A 313 -16.79 -7.29 17.14
N SER A 314 -16.30 -6.79 16.00
CA SER A 314 -16.55 -5.44 15.50
C SER A 314 -17.30 -5.47 14.17
N VAL A 315 -18.16 -4.48 13.95
CA VAL A 315 -18.77 -4.21 12.64
C VAL A 315 -17.88 -3.37 11.72
N ALA A 316 -16.79 -2.81 12.25
CA ALA A 316 -15.82 -2.05 11.45
C ALA A 316 -14.89 -2.98 10.67
N ASP A 317 -14.58 -2.61 9.42
CA ASP A 317 -13.61 -3.32 8.57
C ASP A 317 -12.17 -3.07 9.01
N GLN A 318 -11.91 -1.93 9.64
CA GLN A 318 -10.60 -1.52 10.12
C GLN A 318 -10.70 -0.84 11.48
N ARG A 319 -9.68 -1.02 12.31
CA ARG A 319 -9.54 -0.31 13.58
C ARG A 319 -8.12 0.23 13.73
N LEU A 320 -8.01 1.50 14.09
CA LEU A 320 -6.75 2.14 14.45
C LEU A 320 -6.87 2.72 15.85
N PHE A 321 -6.02 2.24 16.75
CA PHE A 321 -5.88 2.73 18.11
C PHE A 321 -4.49 3.35 18.27
N VAL A 322 -4.44 4.58 18.77
CA VAL A 322 -3.20 5.31 19.04
C VAL A 322 -3.30 5.90 20.44
N GLN A 323 -2.33 5.60 21.29
CA GLN A 323 -2.23 6.15 22.63
C GLN A 323 -0.82 6.64 22.91
N SER A 324 -0.66 7.87 23.43
CA SER A 324 0.64 8.40 23.84
C SER A 324 0.69 8.86 25.30
N GLN A 325 1.89 8.86 25.88
CA GLN A 325 2.21 9.54 27.14
C GLN A 325 2.73 10.96 26.87
N PRO A 326 2.74 11.84 27.90
CA PRO A 326 3.35 13.15 27.82
C PRO A 326 4.82 13.10 27.39
N VAL A 327 5.20 14.09 26.60
CA VAL A 327 6.59 14.31 26.19
C VAL A 327 6.96 15.76 26.49
N GLU A 328 8.19 15.95 26.98
CA GLU A 328 8.80 17.27 27.09
C GLU A 328 9.57 17.55 25.82
N ILE A 329 9.29 18.68 25.17
CA ILE A 329 9.98 19.16 23.99
C ILE A 329 10.64 20.48 24.34
N ILE A 330 11.95 20.58 24.19
CA ILE A 330 12.71 21.80 24.43
C ILE A 330 13.23 22.32 23.10
N TYR A 331 12.86 23.57 22.80
CA TYR A 331 13.37 24.26 21.62
C TYR A 331 14.83 24.70 21.84
N ASP A 332 15.71 24.24 20.97
CA ASP A 332 17.10 24.69 20.88
C ASP A 332 17.37 25.30 19.50
N ALA A 333 17.57 26.62 19.48
CA ALA A 333 17.72 27.38 18.24
C ALA A 333 18.93 26.95 17.42
N ARG A 334 20.07 26.67 18.08
CA ARG A 334 21.31 26.31 17.40
C ARG A 334 21.22 24.94 16.73
N THR A 335 20.61 23.96 17.40
CA THR A 335 20.38 22.64 16.82
C THR A 335 19.42 22.71 15.64
N ILE A 336 18.30 23.42 15.79
CA ILE A 336 17.32 23.56 14.69
C ILE A 336 17.95 24.27 13.48
N ASN A 337 18.70 25.35 13.70
CA ASN A 337 19.41 26.04 12.61
C ASN A 337 20.43 25.13 11.92
N ALA A 338 21.20 24.34 12.67
CA ALA A 338 22.16 23.40 12.11
C ALA A 338 21.46 22.27 11.32
N LEU A 339 20.30 21.79 11.77
CA LEU A 339 19.49 20.83 11.01
C LEU A 339 18.94 21.44 9.72
N VAL A 340 18.44 22.67 9.79
CA VAL A 340 17.98 23.40 8.61
C VAL A 340 19.13 23.55 7.61
N GLU A 341 20.33 23.93 8.05
CA GLU A 341 21.52 24.03 7.18
C GLU A 341 21.98 22.67 6.63
N PHE A 342 21.81 21.58 7.40
CA PHE A 342 22.12 20.23 6.94
C PHE A 342 21.24 19.80 5.76
N PHE A 343 19.92 20.04 5.86
CA PHE A 343 18.93 19.62 4.86
C PHE A 343 18.74 20.62 3.72
N GLN A 344 19.16 21.88 3.91
CA GLN A 344 19.18 22.88 2.84
C GLN A 344 20.14 22.44 1.73
N THR A 345 19.59 22.07 0.59
CA THR A 345 20.35 21.82 -0.64
C THR A 345 20.31 23.05 -1.53
N ASN A 346 21.47 23.53 -1.99
CA ASN A 346 21.57 24.66 -2.95
C ASN A 346 20.91 24.37 -4.31
N ARG A 347 20.57 23.10 -4.56
CA ARG A 347 19.82 22.66 -5.73
C ARG A 347 18.41 22.31 -5.27
N GLY A 348 17.41 23.01 -5.80
CA GLY A 348 16.01 22.62 -5.61
C GLY A 348 15.83 21.19 -6.08
N MET A 349 15.34 20.32 -5.21
CA MET A 349 15.09 18.92 -5.53
C MET A 349 13.78 18.86 -6.32
N ASP A 350 13.87 18.72 -7.63
CA ASP A 350 12.72 18.83 -8.54
C ASP A 350 11.96 17.49 -8.65
N LEU A 351 11.29 17.10 -7.55
CA LEU A 351 10.44 15.90 -7.47
C LEU A 351 9.05 16.13 -8.08
N GLU A 352 8.93 16.94 -9.14
CA GLU A 352 7.65 17.32 -9.77
C GLU A 352 6.75 16.11 -10.08
N ARG A 353 7.33 14.94 -10.41
CA ARG A 353 6.55 13.73 -10.70
C ARG A 353 5.86 13.16 -9.46
N LEU A 354 6.48 13.22 -8.28
CA LEU A 354 5.89 12.72 -7.04
C LEU A 354 4.78 13.66 -6.55
N THR A 355 5.00 14.98 -6.65
CA THR A 355 3.99 15.98 -6.28
C THR A 355 2.81 15.96 -7.25
N THR A 356 3.06 15.90 -8.56
CA THR A 356 2.00 15.83 -9.59
C THR A 356 1.17 14.55 -9.47
N ALA A 357 1.80 13.40 -9.19
CA ALA A 357 1.06 12.14 -8.99
C ALA A 357 0.17 12.16 -7.72
N THR A 358 0.52 12.98 -6.73
CA THR A 358 -0.28 13.15 -5.51
C THR A 358 -1.46 14.10 -5.76
N LEU A 359 -1.23 15.18 -6.51
CA LEU A 359 -2.27 16.14 -6.91
C LEU A 359 -3.30 15.51 -7.86
N SER A 360 -2.86 14.74 -8.86
CA SER A 360 -3.78 14.09 -9.81
C SER A 360 -4.72 13.11 -9.11
N LYS A 361 -4.24 12.39 -8.08
CA LYS A 361 -5.09 11.50 -7.27
C LYS A 361 -6.12 12.26 -6.43
N LEU A 362 -5.81 13.48 -6.01
CA LEU A 362 -6.74 14.36 -5.30
C LEU A 362 -7.81 14.94 -6.24
N GLU A 363 -7.44 15.29 -7.47
CA GLU A 363 -8.37 15.78 -8.49
C GLU A 363 -9.33 14.69 -8.99
N GLU A 364 -8.87 13.45 -9.14
CA GLU A 364 -9.68 12.29 -9.53
C GLU A 364 -10.83 12.00 -8.53
N ILE A 365 -10.71 12.43 -7.28
CA ILE A 365 -11.76 12.30 -6.27
C ILE A 365 -12.87 13.35 -6.48
N LYS A 366 -12.54 14.53 -7.02
CA LYS A 366 -13.47 15.65 -7.20
C LYS A 366 -14.41 15.47 -8.39
N GLU A 367 -14.00 14.70 -9.41
CA GLU A 367 -14.76 14.51 -10.67
C GLU A 367 -15.73 13.32 -10.66
N ARG A 368 -15.93 12.64 -9.52
CA ARG A 368 -16.77 11.43 -9.50
C ARG A 368 -18.27 11.76 -9.58
N THR A 369 -18.94 11.14 -10.55
CA THR A 369 -20.38 11.25 -10.79
C THR A 369 -21.21 10.63 -9.66
N ALA A 370 -22.49 10.98 -9.55
CA ALA A 370 -23.41 10.46 -8.53
C ALA A 370 -23.44 8.91 -8.43
N THR A 371 -23.36 8.22 -9.58
CA THR A 371 -23.27 6.75 -9.63
C THR A 371 -21.94 6.24 -9.07
N GLY A 372 -20.84 6.96 -9.30
CA GLY A 372 -19.54 6.66 -8.70
C GLY A 372 -19.54 6.86 -7.18
N LEU A 373 -20.23 7.88 -6.67
CA LEU A 373 -20.40 8.12 -5.23
C LEU A 373 -21.24 7.01 -4.56
N MET A 374 -22.35 6.58 -5.17
CA MET A 374 -23.13 5.45 -4.66
C MET A 374 -22.30 4.16 -4.59
N HIS A 375 -21.54 3.85 -5.64
CA HIS A 375 -20.65 2.68 -5.63
C HIS A 375 -19.56 2.75 -4.55
N ILE A 376 -19.01 3.95 -4.29
CA ILE A 376 -18.04 4.17 -3.20
C ILE A 376 -18.71 3.94 -1.84
N ILE A 377 -19.93 4.42 -1.64
CA ILE A 377 -20.67 4.23 -0.38
C ILE A 377 -20.97 2.74 -0.15
N GLU A 378 -21.31 1.98 -1.20
CA GLU A 378 -21.59 0.55 -1.12
C GLU A 378 -20.34 -0.30 -0.86
N THR A 379 -19.18 0.12 -1.38
CA THR A 379 -17.91 -0.65 -1.28
C THR A 379 -16.94 -0.11 -0.24
N ARG A 380 -17.32 0.92 0.51
CA ARG A 380 -16.43 1.55 1.50
C ARG A 380 -16.10 0.60 2.63
N LYS A 381 -14.89 0.74 3.15
CA LYS A 381 -14.46 0.10 4.40
C LYS A 381 -14.68 1.06 5.55
N VAL A 382 -15.33 0.61 6.62
CA VAL A 382 -15.60 1.39 7.83
C VAL A 382 -14.38 1.38 8.75
N LEU A 383 -13.90 2.56 9.13
CA LEU A 383 -12.76 2.75 10.04
C LEU A 383 -13.20 3.15 11.46
N ASP A 384 -12.89 2.31 12.46
CA ASP A 384 -12.95 2.63 13.88
C ASP A 384 -11.63 3.27 14.32
N LEU A 385 -11.60 4.59 14.35
CA LEU A 385 -10.44 5.39 14.73
C LEU A 385 -10.54 5.84 16.19
N ARG A 386 -9.50 5.57 16.98
CA ARG A 386 -9.37 6.00 18.38
C ARG A 386 -7.97 6.51 18.64
N VAL A 387 -7.83 7.82 18.79
CA VAL A 387 -6.57 8.48 19.12
C VAL A 387 -6.71 9.17 20.47
N ASN A 388 -5.77 8.94 21.37
CA ASN A 388 -5.70 9.59 22.66
C ASN A 388 -4.26 10.00 22.95
N LEU A 389 -3.97 11.29 22.81
CA LEU A 389 -2.66 11.85 23.09
C LEU A 389 -2.75 12.62 24.42
N LYS A 390 -1.93 12.19 25.38
CA LYS A 390 -1.76 12.90 26.65
C LYS A 390 -1.02 14.24 26.43
N PRO A 391 -1.21 15.22 27.34
CA PRO A 391 -0.66 16.56 27.16
C PRO A 391 0.86 16.50 27.10
N SER A 392 1.42 17.10 26.07
CA SER A 392 2.87 17.25 25.88
C SER A 392 3.23 18.71 25.95
N TYR A 393 4.43 19.02 26.44
CA TYR A 393 4.86 20.38 26.72
C TYR A 393 5.93 20.81 25.72
N LEU A 394 5.84 22.03 25.22
CA LEU A 394 6.88 22.67 24.44
C LEU A 394 7.46 23.84 25.24
N LEU A 395 8.72 23.72 25.64
CA LEU A 395 9.51 24.73 26.32
C LEU A 395 10.31 25.53 25.30
N ILE A 396 10.14 26.85 25.30
CA ILE A 396 10.85 27.78 24.44
C ILE A 396 11.65 28.75 25.32
N PRO A 397 12.96 28.53 25.48
CA PRO A 397 13.82 29.43 26.23
C PRO A 397 14.00 30.77 25.50
N GLN A 398 13.98 31.88 26.24
CA GLN A 398 14.14 33.24 25.69
C GLN A 398 15.42 33.38 24.83
N THR A 399 16.51 32.75 25.26
CA THR A 399 17.81 32.81 24.57
C THR A 399 17.96 31.76 23.47
N GLY A 400 16.95 30.91 23.24
CA GLY A 400 17.01 29.79 22.30
C GLY A 400 17.94 28.65 22.74
N PHE A 401 18.41 28.66 23.99
CA PHE A 401 19.19 27.61 24.64
C PHE A 401 18.72 27.54 26.10
N HIS A 402 18.40 26.35 26.59
CA HIS A 402 17.85 26.15 27.92
C HIS A 402 18.92 26.39 28.99
N ARG A 403 18.67 27.34 29.89
CA ARG A 403 19.50 27.62 31.08
C ARG A 403 18.59 27.71 32.30
N GLU A 404 19.07 27.24 33.44
CA GLU A 404 18.32 27.22 34.71
C GLU A 404 17.78 28.60 35.13
N GLN A 405 18.43 29.69 34.71
CA GLN A 405 18.04 31.07 35.07
C GLN A 405 17.42 31.86 33.90
N SER A 406 16.91 31.17 32.87
CA SER A 406 16.30 31.84 31.70
C SER A 406 14.79 31.92 31.82
N ASN A 407 14.20 33.00 31.28
CA ASN A 407 12.75 33.04 31.11
C ASN A 407 12.33 32.02 30.05
N LEU A 408 11.23 31.31 30.31
CA LEU A 408 10.72 30.23 29.47
C LEU A 408 9.29 30.54 29.05
N LEU A 409 8.98 30.31 27.78
CA LEU A 409 7.62 30.22 27.30
C LEU A 409 7.23 28.74 27.24
N ILE A 410 6.19 28.34 27.96
CA ILE A 410 5.73 26.96 28.08
C ILE A 410 4.40 26.85 27.35
N LEU A 411 4.34 26.03 26.32
CA LEU A 411 3.10 25.69 25.63
C LEU A 411 2.68 24.28 26.05
N ASP A 412 1.61 24.20 26.85
CA ASP A 412 0.90 22.94 27.10
C ASP A 412 -0.04 22.67 25.93
N LEU A 413 0.22 21.58 25.19
CA LEU A 413 -0.57 21.19 24.04
C LEU A 413 -1.94 20.59 24.42
N GLY A 414 -2.18 20.35 25.72
CA GLY A 414 -3.43 19.81 26.20
C GLY A 414 -3.67 18.34 25.79
N THR A 415 -4.77 17.75 26.24
CA THR A 415 -5.15 16.40 25.81
C THR A 415 -5.83 16.46 24.45
N PHE A 416 -5.39 15.63 23.51
CA PHE A 416 -6.05 15.45 22.22
C PHE A 416 -6.75 14.09 22.18
N GLN A 417 -8.05 14.07 21.89
CA GLN A 417 -8.83 12.87 21.68
C GLN A 417 -9.52 12.91 20.33
N LEU A 418 -9.50 11.80 19.61
CA LEU A 418 -10.26 11.61 18.38
C LEU A 418 -10.93 10.26 18.42
N LYS A 419 -12.25 10.22 18.16
CA LYS A 419 -13.05 9.00 18.13
C LYS A 419 -13.93 8.97 16.89
N SER A 420 -14.01 7.81 16.25
CA SER A 420 -14.98 7.58 15.16
C SER A 420 -16.41 7.55 15.71
N ILE A 421 -17.33 8.23 15.04
CA ILE A 421 -18.76 8.25 15.37
C ILE A 421 -19.45 7.24 14.45
N SER A 422 -19.95 6.14 15.01
CA SER A 422 -20.73 5.18 14.24
C SER A 422 -22.08 5.78 13.84
N GLN A 423 -22.25 6.12 12.56
CA GLN A 423 -23.58 6.41 12.02
C GLN A 423 -24.37 5.10 11.98
N GLY A 424 -25.37 4.97 12.85
CA GLY A 424 -26.36 3.88 12.74
C GLY A 424 -27.02 3.93 11.36
N HIS A 425 -27.37 2.77 10.80
CA HIS A 425 -28.08 2.66 9.52
C HIS A 425 -29.46 3.37 9.61
N GLN A 426 -29.51 4.67 9.33
CA GLN A 426 -30.77 5.37 9.09
C GLN A 426 -31.15 5.21 7.62
N GLN A 427 -32.06 4.25 7.37
CA GLN A 427 -32.72 4.05 6.10
C GLN A 427 -33.77 5.15 5.88
N ASN A 428 -33.34 6.32 5.36
CA ASN A 428 -34.25 7.24 4.69
C ASN A 428 -34.04 7.14 3.18
N SER A 429 -35.13 6.87 2.47
CA SER A 429 -35.21 6.45 1.07
C SER A 429 -35.28 7.60 0.06
N SER A 430 -34.96 8.83 0.46
CA SER A 430 -35.00 10.00 -0.43
C SER A 430 -33.85 10.96 -0.12
N SER A 431 -32.63 10.57 -0.46
CA SER A 431 -31.46 11.40 -0.24
C SER A 431 -31.12 12.25 -1.45
N SER A 432 -31.12 13.57 -1.28
CA SER A 432 -30.49 14.53 -2.19
C SER A 432 -29.00 14.19 -2.37
N LEU A 433 -28.34 14.73 -3.41
CA LEU A 433 -26.89 14.53 -3.59
C LEU A 433 -26.08 14.95 -2.36
N GLU A 434 -26.54 15.96 -1.63
CA GLU A 434 -25.92 16.43 -0.39
C GLU A 434 -26.00 15.38 0.73
N GLU A 435 -27.14 14.69 0.89
CA GLU A 435 -27.28 13.60 1.85
C GLU A 435 -26.47 12.35 1.45
N ILE A 436 -26.33 12.08 0.15
CA ILE A 436 -25.45 11.00 -0.35
C ILE A 436 -23.99 11.35 -0.05
N MET A 437 -23.59 12.61 -0.24
CA MET A 437 -22.25 13.07 0.12
C MET A 437 -22.01 13.01 1.63
N ASP A 438 -22.95 13.45 2.48
CA ASP A 438 -22.81 13.37 3.94
C ASP A 438 -22.72 11.92 4.45
N LYS A 439 -23.42 10.98 3.78
CA LYS A 439 -23.28 9.54 4.02
C LYS A 439 -21.95 8.98 3.53
N ALA A 440 -21.28 9.61 2.57
CA ALA A 440 -20.01 9.13 2.01
C ALA A 440 -18.81 9.38 2.92
N TYR A 441 -18.88 10.38 3.81
CA TYR A 441 -17.81 10.71 4.74
C TYR A 441 -17.92 9.96 6.08
N ASP A 442 -16.76 9.58 6.62
CA ASP A 442 -16.65 9.16 8.01
C ASP A 442 -16.71 10.39 8.92
N LYS A 443 -17.46 10.29 10.02
CA LYS A 443 -17.58 11.37 11.01
C LYS A 443 -16.71 11.05 12.22
N PHE A 444 -15.95 12.04 12.67
CA PHE A 444 -15.05 11.92 13.81
C PHE A 444 -15.39 13.00 14.84
N ASP A 445 -15.43 12.60 16.11
CA ASP A 445 -15.45 13.52 17.25
C ASP A 445 -14.01 13.87 17.60
N VAL A 446 -13.69 15.16 17.64
CA VAL A 446 -12.34 15.68 17.90
C VAL A 446 -12.42 16.63 19.08
N GLU A 447 -11.68 16.31 20.14
CA GLU A 447 -11.69 17.06 21.38
C GLU A 447 -10.25 17.44 21.78
N ILE A 448 -10.04 18.73 22.03
CA ILE A 448 -8.79 19.27 22.55
C ILE A 448 -9.12 20.01 23.84
N LYS A 449 -8.49 19.61 24.96
CA LYS A 449 -8.74 20.20 26.28
C LYS A 449 -7.46 20.75 26.88
N ASN A 450 -7.59 21.81 27.66
CA ASN A 450 -6.53 22.37 28.51
C ASN A 450 -5.27 22.82 27.74
N VAL A 451 -5.42 23.35 26.53
CA VAL A 451 -4.32 24.04 25.84
C VAL A 451 -4.02 25.34 26.58
N GLN A 452 -2.77 25.53 26.98
CA GLN A 452 -2.37 26.71 27.76
C GLN A 452 -1.01 27.23 27.30
N LEU A 453 -0.85 28.55 27.38
CA LEU A 453 0.43 29.21 27.17
C LEU A 453 0.82 29.89 28.48
N LEU A 454 1.92 29.45 29.07
CA LEU A 454 2.45 29.94 30.33
C LEU A 454 3.79 30.64 30.10
N PHE A 455 4.11 31.61 30.93
CA PHE A 455 5.39 32.31 30.90
C PHE A 455 6.06 32.14 32.26
N GLY A 456 7.14 31.36 32.30
CA GLY A 456 7.98 31.16 33.47
C GLY A 456 9.08 32.22 33.52
N ARG A 457 9.19 32.92 34.66
CA ARG A 457 10.26 33.89 34.90
C ARG A 457 11.44 33.21 35.60
N SER A 458 12.64 33.75 35.41
CA SER A 458 13.84 33.26 36.09
C SER A 458 13.65 33.26 37.61
N GLY A 459 13.73 32.09 38.25
CA GLY A 459 13.65 31.93 39.71
C GLY A 459 12.25 31.67 40.29
N GLU A 460 11.24 31.44 39.45
CA GLU A 460 9.95 30.88 39.86
C GLU A 460 9.93 29.38 39.48
N ASP A 461 9.92 28.50 40.49
CA ASP A 461 9.84 27.03 40.34
C ASP A 461 8.44 26.58 39.87
#